data_AF-A0AAD3Y8E1-F1
#
_entry.id   AF-A0AAD3Y8E1-F1
#
_cell.length_a   1.000
_cell.length_b   1.000
_cell.length_c   1.000
_cell.angle_alpha   90.00
_cell.angle_beta   90.00
_cell.angle_gamma   90.00
#
_symmetry.space_group_name_H-M   'P 1'
#
loop_
_entity.id
_entity.type
_entity.pdbx_description
1 polymer ?
#
loop_
_entity_poly.entity_id
_entity_poly.type
_entity_poly.pdbx_seq_one_letter_code
_entity_poly.pdbx_strand_id
1 'polypeptide(L)'
;MREGKGSTLVHVLVVILSLVAFGFAIAAERRRSLGNIVMDEKSNATYCVYDSDVATGYGVGAFLFLLSSESLLMGVTKCMCFGRPLVPGSSRAWTIIYFFSSWLTFLVAGACLIAGATKNAYHTRYRDMIYAQNFSCEALRKGVFVAGAIFVVATMILNVYYYMYFAKATSLQAGQKANRASSTVGMTGYA
;
A
#
# COMPACT_ATOMS: atom_id res chain seq x y z
N MET A 1 27.17 10.87 18.55
CA MET A 1 26.38 10.94 17.30
C MET A 1 24.91 10.77 17.69
N ARG A 2 24.09 11.83 17.63
CA ARG A 2 22.65 11.72 17.90
C ARG A 2 21.98 11.16 16.65
N GLU A 3 21.55 9.91 16.74
CA GLU A 3 20.71 9.27 15.72
C GLU A 3 19.48 10.16 15.50
N GLY A 4 19.31 10.65 14.27
CA GLY A 4 18.14 11.43 13.87
C GLY A 4 16.91 10.52 13.88
N LYS A 5 16.34 10.28 15.06
CA LYS A 5 15.09 9.52 15.22
C LYS A 5 13.99 10.29 14.50
N GLY A 6 13.61 9.82 13.31
CA GLY A 6 12.32 10.16 12.71
C GLY A 6 11.19 9.85 13.69
N SER A 7 10.03 10.48 13.52
CA SER A 7 8.91 10.29 14.43
C SER A 7 8.53 8.81 14.48
N THR A 8 8.72 8.20 15.65
CA THR A 8 8.44 6.77 15.87
C THR A 8 6.95 6.49 15.66
N LEU A 9 6.11 7.48 15.96
CA LEU A 9 4.67 7.46 15.73
C LEU A 9 4.33 7.28 14.24
N VAL A 10 5.06 7.93 13.32
CA VAL A 10 4.81 7.79 11.87
C VAL A 10 5.13 6.37 11.41
N HIS A 11 6.24 5.80 11.85
CA HIS A 11 6.58 4.39 11.55
C HIS A 11 5.48 3.44 12.04
N VAL A 12 5.04 3.60 13.30
CA VAL A 12 4.03 2.74 13.90
C VAL A 12 2.70 2.84 13.14
N LEU A 13 2.24 4.06 12.82
CA LEU A 13 1.00 4.25 12.06
C LEU A 13 1.06 3.62 10.67
N VAL A 14 2.15 3.82 9.93
CA VAL A 14 2.33 3.26 8.58
C VAL A 14 2.30 1.74 8.64
N VAL A 15 3.03 1.14 9.57
CA VAL A 15 3.07 -0.32 9.75
C VAL A 15 1.68 -0.86 10.11
N ILE A 16 0.96 -0.23 11.05
CA ILE A 16 -0.40 -0.66 11.42
C ILE A 16 -1.33 -0.61 10.21
N LEU A 17 -1.35 0.51 9.47
CA LEU A 17 -2.21 0.66 8.29
C LEU A 17 -1.88 -0.39 7.21
N SER A 18 -0.60 -0.65 6.95
CA SER A 18 -0.17 -1.67 6.00
C SER A 18 -0.50 -3.10 6.46
N LEU A 19 -0.40 -3.40 7.76
CA LEU A 19 -0.78 -4.72 8.31
C LEU A 19 -2.29 -4.95 8.23
N VAL A 20 -3.10 -3.91 8.47
CA VAL A 20 -4.56 -3.99 8.26
C VAL A 20 -4.87 -4.21 6.78
N ALA A 21 -4.20 -3.48 5.87
CA ALA A 21 -4.34 -3.68 4.44
C ALA A 21 -3.98 -5.12 4.01
N PHE A 22 -2.89 -5.66 4.54
CA PHE A 22 -2.48 -7.05 4.30
C PHE A 22 -3.54 -8.04 4.81
N GLY A 23 -4.03 -7.86 6.04
CA GLY A 23 -5.08 -8.70 6.61
C GLY A 23 -6.35 -8.69 5.76
N PHE A 24 -6.74 -7.53 5.24
CA PHE A 24 -7.90 -7.38 4.36
C PHE A 24 -7.66 -8.05 3.00
N ALA A 25 -6.45 -7.96 2.44
CA ALA A 25 -6.10 -8.67 1.20
C ALA A 25 -6.18 -10.20 1.36
N ILE A 26 -5.71 -10.74 2.49
CA ILE A 26 -5.83 -12.17 2.79
C ILE A 26 -7.28 -12.56 3.08
N ALA A 27 -8.04 -11.73 3.78
CA ALA A 27 -9.46 -11.95 4.01
C ALA A 27 -10.24 -11.98 2.69
N ALA A 28 -9.91 -11.09 1.76
CA ALA A 28 -10.49 -11.08 0.41
C ALA A 28 -10.18 -12.36 -0.37
N GLU A 29 -8.96 -12.91 -0.28
CA GLU A 29 -8.63 -14.19 -0.92
C GLU A 29 -9.39 -15.36 -0.27
N ARG A 30 -9.52 -15.38 1.08
CA ARG A 30 -10.23 -16.45 1.79
C ARG A 30 -11.75 -16.42 1.57
N ARG A 31 -12.33 -15.23 1.42
CA ARG A 31 -13.78 -15.02 1.23
C ARG A 31 -14.19 -14.88 -0.24
N ARG A 32 -13.26 -15.15 -1.16
CA ARG A 32 -13.50 -15.15 -2.60
C ARG A 32 -14.78 -15.87 -2.97
N SER A 33 -15.59 -15.26 -3.84
CA SER A 33 -16.80 -15.89 -4.36
C SER A 33 -16.42 -17.14 -5.16
N LEU A 34 -16.87 -18.29 -4.68
CA LEU A 34 -16.79 -19.56 -5.39
C LEU A 34 -18.15 -19.78 -6.02
N GLY A 35 -18.20 -20.00 -7.34
CA GLY A 35 -19.44 -20.38 -8.00
C GLY A 35 -19.82 -21.80 -7.57
N ASN A 36 -20.96 -21.95 -6.91
CA ASN A 36 -21.52 -23.25 -6.57
C ASN A 36 -22.52 -23.68 -7.63
N ILE A 37 -22.42 -24.92 -8.09
CA ILE A 37 -23.37 -25.50 -9.04
C ILE A 37 -24.55 -26.04 -8.23
N VAL A 38 -25.74 -25.47 -8.44
CA VAL A 38 -26.99 -25.95 -7.87
C VAL A 38 -27.85 -26.52 -8.98
N MET A 39 -28.47 -27.66 -8.72
CA MET A 39 -29.36 -28.35 -9.65
C MET A 39 -30.81 -28.06 -9.27
N ASP A 40 -31.62 -27.59 -10.21
CA ASP A 40 -33.07 -27.48 -10.02
C ASP A 40 -33.75 -28.81 -10.38
N GLU A 41 -34.38 -29.45 -9.40
CA GLU A 41 -35.08 -30.74 -9.57
C GLU A 41 -36.28 -30.65 -10.52
N LYS A 42 -36.84 -29.45 -10.76
CA LYS A 42 -38.03 -29.28 -11.61
C LYS A 42 -37.74 -29.11 -13.10
N SER A 43 -36.59 -28.54 -13.47
CA SER A 43 -36.25 -28.23 -14.87
C SER A 43 -35.05 -29.00 -15.39
N ASN A 44 -34.42 -29.88 -14.58
CA ASN A 44 -33.15 -30.55 -14.89
C ASN A 44 -32.03 -29.58 -15.31
N ALA A 45 -32.10 -28.33 -14.83
CA ALA A 45 -31.13 -27.31 -15.16
C ALA A 45 -30.11 -27.13 -14.04
N THR A 46 -28.84 -27.14 -14.41
CA THR A 46 -27.74 -26.63 -13.58
C THR A 46 -27.72 -25.11 -13.67
N TYR A 47 -27.70 -24.42 -12.53
CA TYR A 47 -27.40 -22.99 -12.48
C TYR A 47 -26.25 -22.72 -11.51
N CYS A 48 -25.40 -21.75 -11.85
CA CYS A 48 -24.34 -21.29 -10.96
C CYS A 48 -24.91 -20.22 -10.02
N VAL A 49 -24.69 -20.38 -8.71
CA VAL A 49 -24.94 -19.35 -7.69
C VAL A 49 -23.61 -18.83 -7.19
N TYR A 50 -23.47 -17.51 -7.12
CA TYR A 50 -22.27 -16.85 -6.62
C TYR A 50 -22.55 -16.22 -5.25
N ASP A 51 -21.61 -16.40 -4.32
CA ASP A 51 -21.70 -15.79 -2.98
C ASP A 51 -21.43 -14.28 -3.03
N SER A 52 -22.12 -13.54 -2.17
CA SER A 52 -22.16 -12.07 -2.05
C SER A 52 -20.81 -11.34 -2.09
N ASP A 53 -20.85 -10.05 -2.47
CA ASP A 53 -19.73 -9.09 -2.68
C ASP A 53 -18.81 -8.79 -1.47
N VAL A 54 -18.79 -9.64 -0.44
CA VAL A 54 -18.00 -9.44 0.78
C VAL A 54 -16.50 -9.40 0.47
N ALA A 55 -16.01 -10.25 -0.44
CA ALA A 55 -14.62 -10.23 -0.89
C ALA A 55 -14.23 -8.93 -1.60
N THR A 56 -15.16 -8.33 -2.36
CA THR A 56 -14.99 -7.04 -3.04
C THR A 56 -14.78 -5.94 -2.00
N GLY A 57 -15.59 -5.93 -0.94
CA GLY A 57 -15.46 -4.99 0.17
C GLY A 57 -14.09 -5.05 0.85
N TYR A 58 -13.60 -6.25 1.15
CA TYR A 58 -12.25 -6.43 1.72
C TYR A 58 -11.15 -6.01 0.76
N GLY A 59 -11.27 -6.31 -0.54
CA GLY A 59 -10.30 -5.89 -1.57
C GLY A 59 -10.19 -4.37 -1.71
N VAL A 60 -11.33 -3.67 -1.77
CA VAL A 60 -11.37 -2.20 -1.80
C VAL A 60 -10.87 -1.62 -0.48
N GLY A 61 -11.26 -2.19 0.66
CA GLY A 61 -10.78 -1.78 1.98
C GLY A 61 -9.26 -1.89 2.11
N ALA A 62 -8.68 -3.00 1.64
CA ALA A 62 -7.22 -3.18 1.61
C ALA A 62 -6.53 -2.07 0.81
N PHE A 63 -7.07 -1.72 -0.36
CA PHE A 63 -6.55 -0.63 -1.18
C PHE A 63 -6.63 0.72 -0.46
N LEU A 64 -7.75 1.04 0.18
CA LEU A 64 -7.93 2.30 0.91
C LEU A 64 -6.98 2.43 2.10
N PHE A 65 -6.77 1.36 2.87
CA PHE A 65 -5.80 1.37 3.96
C PHE A 65 -4.37 1.56 3.44
N LEU A 66 -3.99 0.89 2.35
CA LEU A 66 -2.68 1.07 1.74
C LEU A 66 -2.51 2.51 1.22
N LEU A 67 -3.51 3.06 0.52
CA LEU A 67 -3.53 4.43 0.03
C LEU A 67 -3.40 5.44 1.17
N SER A 68 -4.07 5.19 2.30
CA SER A 68 -3.96 6.04 3.49
C SER A 68 -2.54 6.03 4.06
N SER A 69 -1.86 4.88 4.06
CA SER A 69 -0.48 4.76 4.53
C SER A 69 0.49 5.54 3.63
N GLU A 70 0.32 5.45 2.30
CA GLU A 70 1.12 6.21 1.34
C GLU A 70 0.85 7.71 1.48
N SER A 71 -0.43 8.11 1.55
CA SER A 71 -0.86 9.51 1.67
C SER A 71 -0.37 10.16 2.97
N LEU A 72 -0.37 9.43 4.09
CA LEU A 72 0.20 9.88 5.35
C LEU A 72 1.69 10.19 5.18
N LEU A 73 2.44 9.29 4.54
CA LEU A 73 3.87 9.47 4.27
C LEU A 73 4.10 10.72 3.42
N MET A 74 3.35 10.87 2.33
CA MET A 74 3.43 12.04 1.44
C MET A 74 3.09 13.34 2.17
N GLY A 75 2.09 13.33 3.04
CA GLY A 75 1.72 14.48 3.86
C GLY A 75 2.83 14.87 4.85
N VAL A 76 3.43 13.89 5.53
CA VAL A 76 4.53 14.11 6.49
C VAL A 76 5.80 14.57 5.79
N THR A 77 6.14 14.01 4.62
CA THR A 77 7.34 14.37 3.86
C THR A 77 7.13 15.55 2.89
N LYS A 78 5.92 16.10 2.82
CA LYS A 78 5.50 17.17 1.88
C LYS A 78 5.80 16.82 0.41
N CYS A 79 5.60 15.56 0.05
CA CYS A 79 5.89 14.96 -1.27
C CYS A 79 7.33 15.19 -1.77
N MET A 80 8.27 15.58 -0.91
CA MET A 80 9.59 16.11 -1.29
C MET A 80 9.56 17.39 -2.17
N CYS A 81 8.40 17.81 -2.70
CA CYS A 81 8.22 18.99 -3.56
C CYS A 81 8.26 20.32 -2.78
N PHE A 82 7.65 20.36 -1.60
CA PHE A 82 7.56 21.57 -0.76
C PHE A 82 8.43 21.46 0.51
N GLY A 83 9.30 20.46 0.57
CA GLY A 83 10.23 20.23 1.66
C GLY A 83 11.50 21.07 1.53
N ARG A 84 12.30 21.13 2.60
CA ARG A 84 13.65 21.69 2.52
C ARG A 84 14.51 20.81 1.59
N PRO A 85 15.40 21.40 0.77
CA PRO A 85 16.24 20.61 -0.12
C PRO A 85 17.11 19.66 0.69
N LEU A 86 17.05 18.37 0.36
CA LEU A 86 17.84 17.33 1.03
C LEU A 86 19.34 17.64 0.86
N VAL A 87 20.11 17.45 1.93
CA VAL A 87 21.56 17.63 1.92
C VAL A 87 22.18 16.76 0.81
N PRO A 88 23.08 17.30 -0.03
CA PRO A 88 23.79 16.48 -1.00
C PRO A 88 24.60 15.38 -0.30
N GLY A 89 24.36 14.12 -0.70
CA GLY A 89 25.00 12.93 -0.13
C GLY A 89 24.27 11.64 -0.51
N SER A 90 24.87 10.47 -0.21
CA SER A 90 24.32 9.15 -0.54
C SER A 90 22.89 8.94 0.00
N SER A 91 22.59 9.48 1.19
CA SER A 91 21.27 9.38 1.81
C SER A 91 20.15 10.01 0.97
N ARG A 92 20.45 11.05 0.18
CA ARG A 92 19.48 11.67 -0.76
C ARG A 92 19.15 10.72 -1.91
N ALA A 93 20.15 10.08 -2.50
CA ALA A 93 19.94 9.13 -3.60
C ALA A 93 19.09 7.94 -3.15
N TRP A 94 19.41 7.34 -1.99
CA TRP A 94 18.61 6.26 -1.40
C TRP A 94 17.17 6.69 -1.12
N THR A 95 16.95 7.89 -0.56
CA THR A 95 15.60 8.40 -0.31
C THR A 95 14.78 8.49 -1.61
N ILE A 96 15.38 8.98 -2.70
CA ILE A 96 14.71 9.10 -4.00
C ILE A 96 14.40 7.72 -4.58
N ILE A 97 15.34 6.77 -4.50
CA ILE A 97 15.12 5.39 -4.98
C ILE A 97 13.98 4.72 -4.21
N TYR A 98 13.97 4.82 -2.88
CA TYR A 98 12.90 4.26 -2.06
C TYR A 98 11.55 4.92 -2.31
N PHE A 99 11.53 6.23 -2.59
CA PHE A 99 10.31 6.93 -2.99
C PHE A 99 9.73 6.39 -4.30
N PHE A 100 10.53 6.30 -5.37
CA PHE A 100 10.01 5.80 -6.64
C PHE A 100 9.59 4.33 -6.57
N SER A 101 10.35 3.51 -5.84
CA SER A 101 10.00 2.10 -5.66
C SER A 101 8.76 1.90 -4.78
N SER A 102 8.53 2.73 -3.75
CA SER A 102 7.29 2.67 -2.95
C SER A 102 6.08 2.98 -3.83
N TRP A 103 6.13 4.05 -4.63
CA TRP A 103 5.07 4.40 -5.57
C TRP A 103 4.81 3.30 -6.59
N LEU A 104 5.86 2.71 -7.17
CA LEU A 104 5.70 1.65 -8.16
C LEU A 104 5.01 0.42 -7.54
N THR A 105 5.49 -0.02 -6.38
CA THR A 105 4.89 -1.18 -5.68
C THR A 105 3.47 -0.88 -5.21
N PHE A 106 3.19 0.34 -4.75
CA PHE A 106 1.85 0.80 -4.37
C PHE A 106 0.87 0.73 -5.54
N LEU A 107 1.26 1.22 -6.72
CA LEU A 107 0.43 1.18 -7.92
C LEU A 107 0.16 -0.25 -8.37
N VAL A 108 1.16 -1.13 -8.31
CA VAL A 108 0.98 -2.56 -8.63
C VAL A 108 0.07 -3.23 -7.62
N ALA A 109 0.26 -3.01 -6.31
CA ALA A 109 -0.60 -3.52 -5.27
C ALA A 109 -2.05 -3.06 -5.47
N GLY A 110 -2.26 -1.77 -5.71
CA GLY A 110 -3.57 -1.19 -5.96
C GLY A 110 -4.24 -1.77 -7.20
N ALA A 111 -3.50 -1.93 -8.29
CA ALA A 111 -4.01 -2.58 -9.50
C ALA A 111 -4.44 -4.02 -9.23
N CYS A 112 -3.64 -4.81 -8.51
CA CYS A 112 -4.01 -6.18 -8.14
C CYS A 112 -5.27 -6.24 -7.26
N LEU A 113 -5.37 -5.38 -6.25
CA LEU A 113 -6.51 -5.34 -5.33
C LEU A 113 -7.80 -4.89 -6.02
N ILE A 114 -7.74 -3.84 -6.84
CA ILE A 114 -8.87 -3.32 -7.60
C ILE A 114 -9.28 -4.31 -8.70
N ALA A 115 -8.33 -4.91 -9.42
CA ALA A 115 -8.64 -5.93 -10.43
C ALA A 115 -9.27 -7.18 -9.80
N GLY A 116 -8.79 -7.59 -8.61
CA GLY A 116 -9.41 -8.66 -7.83
C GLY A 116 -10.84 -8.32 -7.41
N ALA A 117 -11.04 -7.11 -6.88
CA ALA A 117 -12.35 -6.65 -6.41
C ALA A 117 -13.36 -6.49 -7.55
N THR A 118 -13.00 -5.80 -8.63
CA THR A 118 -13.88 -5.60 -9.79
C THR A 118 -14.29 -6.92 -10.41
N LYS A 119 -13.34 -7.82 -10.69
CA LYS A 119 -13.70 -9.14 -11.23
C LYS A 119 -14.60 -9.92 -10.28
N ASN A 120 -14.36 -9.89 -8.96
CA ASN A 120 -15.28 -10.51 -8.00
C ASN A 120 -16.70 -9.91 -8.06
N ALA A 121 -16.84 -8.59 -8.15
CA ALA A 121 -18.12 -7.90 -8.25
C ALA A 121 -18.86 -8.16 -9.58
N TYR A 122 -18.13 -8.37 -10.68
CA TYR A 122 -18.74 -8.75 -11.95
C TYR A 122 -19.31 -10.16 -11.92
N HIS A 123 -18.65 -11.10 -11.24
CA HIS A 123 -19.12 -12.49 -11.15
C HIS A 123 -20.36 -12.66 -10.28
N THR A 124 -20.55 -11.82 -9.27
CA THR A 124 -21.77 -11.78 -8.46
C THR A 124 -22.88 -11.08 -9.24
N ARG A 125 -22.76 -9.76 -9.46
CA ARG A 125 -23.87 -8.91 -9.94
C ARG A 125 -24.46 -9.23 -11.31
N TYR A 126 -23.66 -9.76 -12.25
CA TYR A 126 -24.13 -10.03 -13.61
C TYR A 126 -24.38 -11.51 -13.89
N ARG A 127 -23.98 -12.41 -12.97
CA ARG A 127 -24.05 -13.86 -13.20
C ARG A 127 -24.68 -14.65 -12.04
N ASP A 128 -25.45 -13.99 -11.16
CA ASP A 128 -26.13 -14.58 -10.01
C ASP A 128 -26.97 -15.84 -10.34
N MET A 129 -27.44 -15.99 -11.59
CA MET A 129 -28.15 -17.18 -12.05
C MET A 129 -27.96 -17.38 -13.56
N ILE A 130 -26.93 -18.14 -13.96
CA ILE A 130 -26.74 -18.57 -15.36
C ILE A 130 -27.12 -20.05 -15.48
N TYR A 131 -28.05 -20.37 -16.39
CA TYR A 131 -28.33 -21.75 -16.84
C TYR A 131 -27.06 -22.33 -17.47
N ALA A 132 -26.33 -23.15 -16.71
CA ALA A 132 -25.07 -23.73 -17.09
C ALA A 132 -25.32 -25.01 -17.89
N GLN A 133 -25.61 -24.88 -19.18
CA GLN A 133 -25.87 -26.07 -20.00
C GLN A 133 -24.59 -26.83 -20.39
N ASN A 134 -23.38 -26.22 -20.36
CA ASN A 134 -22.13 -26.90 -20.78
C ASN A 134 -20.78 -26.27 -20.33
N PHE A 135 -20.70 -25.41 -19.31
CA PHE A 135 -19.39 -24.82 -18.90
C PHE A 135 -19.23 -24.77 -17.37
N SER A 136 -18.06 -25.17 -16.89
CA SER A 136 -17.62 -25.04 -15.49
C SER A 136 -17.79 -23.60 -15.01
N CYS A 137 -18.43 -23.39 -13.84
CA CYS A 137 -18.60 -22.04 -13.28
C CYS A 137 -17.22 -21.38 -13.16
N GLU A 138 -17.01 -20.29 -13.91
CA GLU A 138 -15.73 -19.60 -13.94
C GLU A 138 -15.56 -18.84 -12.62
N ALA A 139 -14.72 -19.39 -11.74
CA ALA A 139 -14.27 -18.68 -10.55
C ALA A 139 -13.11 -17.75 -10.94
N LEU A 140 -12.98 -16.62 -10.23
CA LEU A 140 -11.81 -15.76 -10.36
C LEU A 140 -10.53 -16.63 -10.35
N ARG A 141 -9.42 -16.23 -11.01
CA ARG A 141 -8.12 -16.96 -10.94
C ARG A 141 -7.45 -16.86 -9.57
N LYS A 142 -7.19 -18.00 -8.90
CA LYS A 142 -6.52 -18.06 -7.57
C LYS A 142 -5.25 -17.20 -7.58
N GLY A 143 -5.08 -16.36 -6.56
CA GLY A 143 -3.82 -15.66 -6.32
C GLY A 143 -3.73 -14.19 -6.73
N VAL A 144 -4.77 -13.56 -7.28
CA VAL A 144 -4.73 -12.11 -7.56
C VAL A 144 -4.68 -11.29 -6.26
N PHE A 145 -5.43 -11.66 -5.22
CA PHE A 145 -5.33 -10.97 -3.93
C PHE A 145 -4.06 -11.37 -3.18
N VAL A 146 -3.57 -12.60 -3.35
CA VAL A 146 -2.25 -13.01 -2.83
C VAL A 146 -1.12 -12.17 -3.45
N ALA A 147 -1.13 -11.97 -4.76
CA ALA A 147 -0.17 -11.09 -5.43
C ALA A 147 -0.26 -9.67 -4.86
N GLY A 148 -1.48 -9.14 -4.72
CA GLY A 148 -1.72 -7.85 -4.06
C GLY A 148 -1.14 -7.80 -2.64
N ALA A 149 -1.33 -8.85 -1.84
CA ALA A 149 -0.81 -8.95 -0.48
C ALA A 149 0.73 -8.96 -0.42
N ILE A 150 1.39 -9.62 -1.37
CA ILE A 150 2.86 -9.60 -1.49
C ILE A 150 3.35 -8.18 -1.77
N PHE A 151 2.71 -7.48 -2.72
CA PHE A 151 3.07 -6.09 -3.02
C PHE A 151 2.74 -5.13 -1.87
N VAL A 152 1.65 -5.35 -1.11
CA VAL A 152 1.36 -4.58 0.12
C VAL A 152 2.52 -4.67 1.12
N VAL A 153 3.06 -5.87 1.36
CA VAL A 153 4.20 -6.06 2.26
C VAL A 153 5.46 -5.41 1.69
N ALA A 154 5.69 -5.53 0.38
CA ALA A 154 6.81 -4.86 -0.27
C ALA A 154 6.73 -3.32 -0.13
N THR A 155 5.55 -2.74 -0.38
CA THR A 155 5.29 -1.30 -0.19
C THR A 155 5.51 -0.88 1.26
N MET A 156 5.04 -1.67 2.24
CA MET A 156 5.28 -1.41 3.66
C MET A 156 6.78 -1.31 3.97
N ILE A 157 7.56 -2.29 3.51
CA ILE A 157 9.02 -2.33 3.75
C ILE A 157 9.70 -1.11 3.09
N LEU A 158 9.36 -0.81 1.84
CA LEU A 158 9.91 0.34 1.12
C LEU A 158 9.55 1.67 1.79
N ASN A 159 8.33 1.81 2.30
CA ASN A 159 7.87 2.99 3.03
C ASN A 159 8.63 3.22 4.34
N VAL A 160 8.91 2.15 5.08
CA VAL A 160 9.75 2.23 6.29
C VAL A 160 11.15 2.72 5.94
N TYR A 161 11.80 2.11 4.94
CA TYR A 161 13.13 2.55 4.52
C TYR A 161 13.12 3.98 4.00
N TYR A 162 12.16 4.34 3.14
CA TYR A 162 12.00 5.69 2.64
C TYR A 162 11.95 6.70 3.80
N TYR A 163 11.10 6.48 4.80
CA TYR A 163 10.96 7.41 5.92
C TYR A 163 12.22 7.46 6.81
N MET A 164 12.90 6.33 7.02
CA MET A 164 14.19 6.29 7.73
C MET A 164 15.26 7.14 7.03
N TYR A 165 15.46 6.93 5.73
CA TYR A 165 16.47 7.67 4.95
C TYR A 165 16.11 9.16 4.83
N PHE A 166 14.81 9.47 4.68
CA PHE A 166 14.30 10.85 4.67
C PHE A 166 14.56 11.57 6.01
N ALA A 167 14.23 10.92 7.13
CA ALA A 167 14.47 11.48 8.47
C ALA A 167 15.97 11.69 8.72
N LYS A 168 16.81 10.73 8.31
CA LYS A 168 18.27 10.84 8.39
C LYS A 168 18.80 12.02 7.58
N ALA A 169 18.40 12.15 6.31
CA ALA A 169 18.81 13.26 5.46
C ALA A 169 18.39 14.62 6.04
N THR A 170 17.19 14.70 6.62
CA THR A 170 16.67 15.93 7.24
C THR A 170 17.41 16.28 8.53
N SER A 171 17.75 15.28 9.36
CA SER A 171 18.50 15.49 10.62
C SER A 171 19.93 15.99 10.38
N LEU A 172 20.61 15.45 9.36
CA LEU A 172 21.95 15.92 8.94
C LEU A 172 21.92 17.39 8.51
N GLN A 173 20.84 17.83 7.85
CA GLN A 173 20.66 19.23 7.47
C GLN A 173 20.53 20.16 8.68
N ALA A 174 19.74 19.75 9.68
CA ALA A 174 19.57 20.50 10.92
C ALA A 174 20.90 20.64 11.67
N GLY A 175 21.70 19.57 11.73
CA GLY A 175 23.05 19.58 12.32
C GLY A 175 24.03 20.48 11.57
N GLN A 176 24.06 20.44 10.23
CA GLN A 176 24.89 21.34 9.43
C GLN A 176 24.50 22.82 9.60
N LYS A 177 23.20 23.12 9.71
CA LYS A 177 22.74 24.50 9.95
C LYS A 177 23.11 24.98 11.35
N ALA A 178 23.01 24.13 12.36
CA ALA A 178 23.46 24.44 13.72
C ALA A 178 24.98 24.69 13.79
N ASN A 179 25.78 23.84 13.13
CA ASN A 179 27.23 24.05 13.03
C ASN A 179 27.57 25.33 12.27
N ARG A 180 26.93 25.62 11.12
CA ARG A 180 27.13 26.90 10.40
C ARG A 180 26.74 28.10 11.23
N ALA A 181 25.60 28.07 11.91
CA ALA A 181 25.16 29.17 12.78
C ALA A 181 26.11 29.37 13.96
N SER A 182 26.66 28.29 14.53
CA SER A 182 27.65 28.37 15.61
C SER A 182 29.01 28.89 15.13
N SER A 183 29.43 28.60 13.90
CA SER A 183 30.67 29.12 13.31
C SER A 183 30.59 30.62 12.96
N THR A 184 29.40 31.20 12.84
CA THR A 184 29.21 32.63 12.56
C THR A 184 29.22 33.51 13.83
N VAL A 185 29.25 32.94 15.03
CA VAL A 185 29.20 33.68 16.32
C VAL A 185 30.60 33.93 16.93
N GLY A 186 31.70 33.66 16.20
CA GLY A 186 33.07 33.83 16.70
C GLY A 186 33.85 34.99 16.07
N MET A 187 34.12 36.01 16.90
CA MET A 187 35.14 37.07 16.78
C MET A 187 34.93 38.23 15.79
N THR A 188 34.20 39.25 16.25
CA THR A 188 34.62 40.66 16.09
C THR A 188 34.84 41.24 17.48
N GLY A 189 36.01 40.96 18.06
CA GLY A 189 36.55 41.70 19.20
C GLY A 189 37.27 42.93 18.66
N TYR A 190 36.81 44.10 19.06
CA TYR A 190 37.27 45.41 18.61
C TYR A 190 38.72 45.70 19.03
N ALA A 191 39.34 46.56 18.22
CA ALA A 191 40.68 47.13 18.34
C ALA A 191 40.97 47.83 19.68
#